data_AF-A0A395RNU3-F1
#
_entry.id   AF-A0A395RNU3-F1
#
_cell.length_a   1.000
_cell.length_b   1.000
_cell.length_c   1.000
_cell.angle_alpha   90.00
_cell.angle_beta   90.00
_cell.angle_gamma   90.00
#
_symmetry.space_group_name_H-M   'P 1'
#
loop_
_entity.id
_entity.type
_entity.pdbx_description
1 polymer ?
#
loop_
_entity_poly.entity_id
_entity_poly.type
_entity_poly.pdbx_seq_one_letter_code
_entity_poly.pdbx_strand_id
1 'polypeptide(L)'
;MIRRALLLRDYIERLIAHHRIDFEQQNKAKRGGPKKSITLPFICQPENQLSDKDWEVVEIFAQILSYYETTIKMLEGDGQIRKRKRRWSGSYGNIWDVIQGFEFLLEQLERFKDIAKDFPDTEHFRININLGWQKLNEYYEILSETPIYYAGLALHPAYRWKWFERNWTDRPEWIDEAKNMVHDVWRFEYREAALPGQEPPAVEPVPKQRKTSDNPFQEYLKRNRYTAPEAGHGGLTPGEDEHLHWITQCESGDGSIDDPLAYWHEKRFKYPNLSRMALDFLTIQPMSAECERLFSAAGRMVNPLRH
;
A
#
# COMPACT_ATOMS: atom_id res chain seq x y z
N MET A 1 17.80 3.97 8.66
CA MET A 1 19.25 3.81 8.45
C MET A 1 19.71 4.50 7.16
N ILE A 2 19.18 4.12 5.99
CA ILE A 2 19.55 4.68 4.67
C ILE A 2 19.42 6.22 4.59
N ARG A 3 18.25 6.80 4.93
CA ARG A 3 18.08 8.27 4.93
C ARG A 3 19.12 9.00 5.78
N ARG A 4 19.52 8.40 6.91
CA ARG A 4 20.55 8.96 7.79
C ARG A 4 21.93 8.86 7.14
N ALA A 5 22.24 7.76 6.45
CA ALA A 5 23.49 7.63 5.70
C ALA A 5 23.60 8.71 4.62
N LEU A 6 22.53 8.96 3.86
CA LEU A 6 22.48 10.03 2.85
C LEU A 6 22.69 11.43 3.46
N LEU A 7 22.05 11.73 4.58
CA LEU A 7 22.26 13.01 5.30
C LEU A 7 23.69 13.18 5.81
N LEU A 8 24.40 12.08 6.05
CA LEU A 8 25.76 12.08 6.58
C LEU A 8 26.84 11.99 5.50
N ARG A 9 26.47 11.83 4.21
CA ARG A 9 27.41 11.65 3.10
C ARG A 9 28.53 12.70 3.11
N ASP A 10 28.18 13.98 3.08
CA ASP A 10 29.15 15.08 3.08
C ASP A 10 30.08 15.05 4.31
N TYR A 11 29.57 14.65 5.47
CA TYR A 11 30.35 14.57 6.71
C TYR A 11 31.32 13.39 6.67
N ILE A 12 30.90 12.25 6.11
CA ILE A 12 31.72 11.06 5.92
C ILE A 12 32.85 11.36 4.93
N GLU A 13 32.54 11.98 3.79
CA GLU A 13 33.54 12.36 2.78
C GLU A 13 34.58 13.35 3.35
N ARG A 14 34.12 14.36 4.12
CA ARG A 14 35.04 15.29 4.83
C ARG A 14 35.91 14.58 5.85
N LEU A 15 35.36 13.63 6.60
CA LEU A 15 36.09 12.84 7.59
C LEU A 15 37.19 12.00 6.92
N ILE A 16 36.87 11.33 5.81
CA ILE A 16 37.84 10.57 5.00
C ILE A 16 38.95 11.49 4.49
N ALA A 17 38.58 12.66 3.95
CA ALA A 17 39.55 13.64 3.46
C ALA A 17 40.49 14.12 4.57
N HIS A 18 39.95 14.43 5.75
CA HIS A 18 40.74 14.84 6.92
C HIS A 18 41.75 13.76 7.34
N HIS A 19 41.30 12.51 7.49
CA HIS A 19 42.19 11.40 7.85
C HIS A 19 43.25 11.11 6.79
N ARG A 20 42.93 11.27 5.50
CA ARG A 20 43.91 11.14 4.42
C ARG A 20 44.99 12.22 4.52
N ILE A 21 44.59 13.48 4.72
CA ILE A 21 45.53 14.61 4.87
C ILE A 21 46.43 14.41 6.09
N ASP A 22 45.87 14.07 7.24
CA ASP A 22 46.63 13.82 8.47
C ASP A 22 47.66 12.70 8.29
N PHE A 23 47.24 11.59 7.67
CA PHE A 23 48.11 10.46 7.40
C PHE A 23 49.26 10.83 6.45
N GLU A 24 48.97 11.61 5.41
CA GLU A 24 50.00 12.12 4.49
C GLU A 24 50.97 13.08 5.20
N GLN A 25 50.48 13.97 6.06
CA GLN A 25 51.32 14.91 6.82
C GLN A 25 52.26 14.17 7.78
N GLN A 26 51.77 13.16 8.50
CA GLN A 26 52.57 12.38 9.45
C GLN A 26 53.63 11.50 8.77
N ASN A 27 53.38 11.08 7.52
CA ASN A 27 54.24 10.14 6.79
C ASN A 27 55.13 10.77 5.71
N LYS A 28 55.14 12.10 5.56
CA LYS A 28 56.10 12.81 4.71
C LYS A 28 57.54 12.60 5.18
N ALA A 29 58.42 12.08 4.32
CA ALA A 29 59.85 11.95 4.63
C ALA A 29 60.55 13.33 4.58
N LYS A 30 61.60 13.53 5.41
CA LYS A 30 62.43 14.75 5.45
C LYS A 30 63.09 15.16 4.11
N ARG A 31 63.00 14.34 3.06
CA ARG A 31 63.54 14.60 1.70
C ARG A 31 62.51 14.50 0.57
N GLY A 32 61.20 14.55 0.88
CA GLY A 32 60.16 14.70 -0.15
C GLY A 32 59.81 13.45 -0.97
N GLY A 33 60.39 12.27 -0.67
CA GLY A 33 60.00 11.00 -1.28
C GLY A 33 59.07 10.17 -0.37
N PRO A 34 58.15 9.36 -0.94
CA PRO A 34 57.27 8.50 -0.14
C PRO A 34 58.10 7.45 0.63
N LYS A 35 57.85 7.30 1.95
CA LYS A 35 58.35 6.16 2.73
C LYS A 35 57.73 4.88 2.14
N LYS A 36 58.55 3.97 1.62
CA LYS A 36 58.06 2.72 1.00
C LYS A 36 57.26 1.89 2.02
N SER A 37 56.09 1.41 1.60
CA SER A 37 55.22 0.42 2.28
C SER A 37 54.58 0.87 3.60
N ILE A 38 53.74 1.92 3.57
CA ILE A 38 52.84 2.23 4.69
C ILE A 38 51.40 2.05 4.21
N THR A 39 50.67 1.13 4.83
CA THR A 39 49.27 0.85 4.54
C THR A 39 48.40 2.04 4.91
N LEU A 40 47.47 2.43 4.03
CA LEU A 40 46.49 3.48 4.32
C LEU A 40 45.64 3.10 5.55
N PRO A 41 45.24 4.08 6.39
CA PRO A 41 44.27 3.85 7.45
C PRO A 41 43.00 3.21 6.87
N PHE A 42 42.36 2.31 7.62
CA PHE A 42 41.21 1.52 7.17
C PHE A 42 40.14 2.37 6.43
N ILE A 43 39.77 3.52 7.01
CA ILE A 43 38.77 4.44 6.46
C ILE A 43 39.20 5.11 5.13
N CYS A 44 40.51 5.17 4.86
CA CYS A 44 41.08 5.79 3.66
C CYS A 44 41.34 4.79 2.53
N GLN A 45 41.14 3.49 2.77
CA GLN A 45 41.29 2.44 1.76
C GLN A 45 40.10 2.50 0.78
N PRO A 46 40.34 2.48 -0.54
CA PRO A 46 39.27 2.55 -1.53
C PRO A 46 38.22 1.44 -1.40
N GLU A 47 38.62 0.22 -1.05
CA GLU A 47 37.70 -0.91 -0.87
C GLU A 47 36.69 -0.71 0.29
N ASN A 48 37.00 0.18 1.24
CA ASN A 48 36.16 0.47 2.41
C ASN A 48 35.32 1.75 2.23
N GLN A 49 35.30 2.32 1.02
CA GLN A 49 34.55 3.54 0.71
C GLN A 49 33.45 3.24 -0.30
N LEU A 50 32.32 3.92 -0.12
CA LEU A 50 31.27 3.93 -1.13
C LEU A 50 31.71 4.85 -2.26
N SER A 51 31.70 4.32 -3.48
CA SER A 51 31.87 5.11 -4.69
C SER A 51 30.64 5.98 -4.95
N ASP A 52 30.75 6.95 -5.88
CA ASP A 52 29.61 7.77 -6.30
C ASP A 52 28.44 6.92 -6.80
N LYS A 53 28.74 5.80 -7.47
CA LYS A 53 27.73 4.83 -7.93
C LYS A 53 27.04 4.12 -6.77
N ASP A 54 27.80 3.74 -5.74
CA ASP A 54 27.22 3.09 -4.56
C ASP A 54 26.27 4.05 -3.83
N TRP A 55 26.62 5.33 -3.74
CA TRP A 55 25.74 6.36 -3.19
C TRP A 55 24.47 6.55 -4.03
N GLU A 56 24.57 6.53 -5.36
CA GLU A 56 23.42 6.56 -6.27
C GLU A 56 22.50 5.35 -6.04
N VAL A 57 23.05 4.14 -5.88
CA VAL A 57 22.26 2.95 -5.52
C VAL A 57 21.55 3.12 -4.16
N VAL A 58 22.22 3.72 -3.17
CA VAL A 58 21.62 4.01 -1.85
C VAL A 58 20.47 5.02 -1.97
N GLU A 59 20.58 6.02 -2.84
CA GLU A 59 19.51 6.98 -3.14
C GLU A 59 18.31 6.31 -3.80
N ILE A 60 18.54 5.44 -4.78
CA ILE A 60 17.48 4.67 -5.43
C ILE A 60 16.76 3.77 -4.43
N PHE A 61 17.49 3.05 -3.56
CA PHE A 61 16.85 2.26 -2.50
C PHE A 61 16.06 3.12 -1.52
N ALA A 62 16.54 4.31 -1.18
CA ALA A 62 15.79 5.26 -0.35
C ALA A 62 14.46 5.66 -1.02
N GLN A 63 14.46 5.85 -2.33
CA GLN A 63 13.27 6.16 -3.12
C GLN A 63 12.30 4.98 -3.16
N ILE A 64 12.77 3.76 -3.45
CA ILE A 64 11.94 2.55 -3.45
C ILE A 64 11.26 2.37 -2.09
N LEU A 65 12.05 2.43 -1.01
CA LEU A 65 11.53 2.28 0.36
C LEU A 65 10.54 3.38 0.74
N SER A 66 10.59 4.55 0.10
CA SER A 66 9.60 5.62 0.33
C SER A 66 8.22 5.27 -0.22
N TYR A 67 8.14 4.51 -1.31
CA TYR A 67 6.87 3.99 -1.83
C TYR A 67 6.30 2.96 -0.87
N TYR A 68 7.11 2.00 -0.41
CA TYR A 68 6.71 1.05 0.64
C TYR A 68 6.22 1.75 1.90
N GLU A 69 6.98 2.72 2.41
CA GLU A 69 6.60 3.48 3.60
C GLU A 69 5.25 4.17 3.42
N THR A 70 4.99 4.76 2.25
CA THR A 70 3.72 5.45 1.96
C THR A 70 2.56 4.46 1.90
N THR A 71 2.72 3.35 1.18
CA THR A 71 1.70 2.30 1.05
C THR A 71 1.39 1.67 2.41
N ILE A 72 2.40 1.24 3.17
CA ILE A 72 2.22 0.61 4.48
C ILE A 72 1.56 1.58 5.47
N LYS A 73 1.98 2.85 5.51
CA LYS A 73 1.34 3.87 6.37
C LYS A 73 -0.15 4.08 6.08
N MET A 74 -0.56 3.82 4.84
CA MET A 74 -1.97 3.87 4.46
C MET A 74 -2.71 2.57 4.77
N LEU A 75 -2.04 1.41 4.77
CA LEU A 75 -2.66 0.12 5.09
C LEU A 75 -2.68 -0.19 6.60
N GLU A 76 -1.81 0.44 7.40
CA GLU A 76 -1.76 0.20 8.84
C GLU A 76 -2.83 0.95 9.65
N GLY A 77 -3.80 1.61 8.99
CA GLY A 77 -4.87 2.34 9.67
C GLY A 77 -5.94 1.45 10.30
N ASP A 78 -7.01 2.07 10.80
CA ASP A 78 -8.10 1.42 11.56
C ASP A 78 -9.46 1.46 10.84
N GLY A 79 -9.46 1.76 9.53
CA GLY A 79 -10.67 1.93 8.71
C GLY A 79 -11.48 3.18 9.06
N GLN A 80 -11.12 3.95 10.09
CA GLN A 80 -11.94 5.07 10.56
C GLN A 80 -11.64 6.36 9.80
N ILE A 81 -12.71 7.01 9.35
CA ILE A 81 -12.63 8.33 8.74
C ILE A 81 -12.35 9.36 9.83
N ARG A 82 -11.16 9.97 9.78
CA ARG A 82 -10.77 11.03 10.74
C ARG A 82 -10.24 12.27 10.02
N LYS A 83 -10.59 13.44 10.56
CA LYS A 83 -9.96 14.72 10.17
C LYS A 83 -8.56 14.78 10.77
N ARG A 84 -7.52 14.70 9.93
CA ARG A 84 -6.11 14.77 10.37
C ARG A 84 -5.50 16.15 10.08
N LYS A 85 -4.38 16.46 10.77
CA LYS A 85 -3.61 17.72 10.56
C LYS A 85 -3.34 17.86 9.05
N ARG A 86 -3.63 19.06 8.50
CA ARG A 86 -3.70 19.41 7.05
C ARG A 86 -5.06 19.22 6.35
N ARG A 87 -6.18 19.22 7.08
CA ARG A 87 -7.55 19.26 6.48
C ARG A 87 -7.90 17.98 5.69
N TRP A 88 -7.19 16.88 5.94
CA TRP A 88 -7.41 15.58 5.30
C TRP A 88 -8.53 14.80 6.01
N SER A 89 -9.51 14.31 5.26
CA SER A 89 -10.51 13.35 5.73
C SER A 89 -10.39 12.11 4.84
N GLY A 90 -10.16 10.95 5.44
CA GLY A 90 -10.09 9.67 4.76
C GLY A 90 -9.89 8.55 5.77
N SER A 91 -10.25 7.33 5.39
CA SER A 91 -9.92 6.13 6.14
C SER A 91 -8.59 5.57 5.65
N TYR A 92 -7.82 5.00 6.57
CA TYR A 92 -6.62 4.20 6.28
C TYR A 92 -6.84 2.81 6.84
N GLY A 93 -6.16 1.80 6.30
CA GLY A 93 -6.32 0.41 6.69
C GLY A 93 -7.63 -0.17 6.17
N ASN A 94 -7.94 0.13 4.90
CA ASN A 94 -9.10 -0.45 4.24
C ASN A 94 -8.69 -1.70 3.47
N ILE A 95 -9.51 -2.75 3.54
CA ILE A 95 -9.21 -4.02 2.86
C ILE A 95 -9.13 -3.87 1.33
N TRP A 96 -9.93 -2.97 0.74
CA TRP A 96 -9.98 -2.72 -0.70
C TRP A 96 -8.76 -1.96 -1.23
N ASP A 97 -7.92 -1.42 -0.34
CA ASP A 97 -6.66 -0.77 -0.74
C ASP A 97 -5.50 -1.78 -0.84
N VAL A 98 -5.66 -3.02 -0.35
CA VAL A 98 -4.56 -4.01 -0.29
C VAL A 98 -4.09 -4.42 -1.68
N ILE A 99 -4.98 -4.97 -2.53
CA ILE A 99 -4.61 -5.37 -3.91
C ILE A 99 -3.99 -4.20 -4.66
N GLN A 100 -4.61 -3.02 -4.54
CA GLN A 100 -4.11 -1.80 -5.17
C GLN A 100 -2.72 -1.40 -4.65
N GLY A 101 -2.42 -1.64 -3.38
CA GLY A 101 -1.11 -1.43 -2.78
C GLY A 101 -0.04 -2.37 -3.35
N PHE A 102 -0.39 -3.63 -3.57
CA PHE A 102 0.50 -4.60 -4.22
C PHE A 102 0.77 -4.24 -5.67
N GLU A 103 -0.27 -3.98 -6.47
CA GLU A 103 -0.15 -3.54 -7.86
C GLU A 103 0.72 -2.29 -7.98
N PHE A 104 0.49 -1.28 -7.13
CA PHE A 104 1.28 -0.06 -7.11
C PHE A 104 2.76 -0.33 -6.83
N LEU A 105 3.08 -1.17 -5.85
CA LEU A 105 4.47 -1.50 -5.49
C LEU A 105 5.16 -2.36 -6.55
N LEU A 106 4.43 -3.31 -7.16
CA LEU A 106 4.93 -4.11 -8.28
C LEU A 106 5.24 -3.21 -9.49
N GLU A 107 4.34 -2.28 -9.85
CA GLU A 107 4.56 -1.30 -10.92
C GLU A 107 5.82 -0.45 -10.65
N GLN A 108 6.02 0.00 -9.41
CA GLN A 108 7.25 0.74 -9.06
C GLN A 108 8.50 -0.13 -9.21
N LEU A 109 8.48 -1.38 -8.72
CA LEU A 109 9.62 -2.27 -8.83
C LEU A 109 9.94 -2.63 -10.29
N GLU A 110 8.95 -2.81 -11.14
CA GLU A 110 9.16 -3.02 -12.58
C GLU A 110 9.84 -1.83 -13.24
N ARG A 111 9.39 -0.61 -12.91
CA ARG A 111 10.08 0.61 -13.36
C ARG A 111 11.54 0.64 -12.91
N PHE A 112 11.85 0.26 -11.66
CA PHE A 112 13.23 0.19 -11.19
C PHE A 112 14.02 -0.97 -11.79
N LYS A 113 13.37 -2.08 -12.20
CA LYS A 113 14.01 -3.15 -12.98
C LYS A 113 14.48 -2.64 -14.33
N ASP A 114 13.70 -1.77 -14.98
CA ASP A 114 14.09 -1.14 -16.23
C ASP A 114 15.29 -0.19 -16.03
N ILE A 115 15.24 0.66 -15.00
CA ILE A 115 16.38 1.54 -14.65
C ILE A 115 17.65 0.72 -14.37
N ALA A 116 17.51 -0.42 -13.71
CA ALA A 116 18.64 -1.29 -13.37
C ALA A 116 19.30 -1.97 -14.57
N LYS A 117 18.66 -2.02 -15.76
CA LYS A 117 19.26 -2.61 -16.97
C LYS A 117 20.40 -1.75 -17.52
N ASP A 118 20.25 -0.43 -17.44
CA ASP A 118 21.18 0.53 -18.01
C ASP A 118 22.24 1.01 -17.00
N PHE A 119 22.17 0.52 -15.75
CA PHE A 119 23.07 0.96 -14.69
C PHE A 119 24.46 0.31 -14.82
N PRO A 120 25.54 1.08 -15.01
CA PRO A 120 26.86 0.55 -15.26
C PRO A 120 27.47 0.01 -13.95
N ASP A 121 27.35 -1.30 -13.77
CA ASP A 121 27.98 -2.12 -12.73
C ASP A 121 27.49 -1.85 -11.30
N THR A 122 26.52 -2.65 -10.89
CA THR A 122 26.34 -3.21 -9.54
C THR A 122 25.41 -4.42 -9.71
N GLU A 123 25.97 -5.60 -10.01
CA GLU A 123 25.22 -6.85 -10.14
C GLU A 123 24.22 -7.05 -8.97
N HIS A 124 24.64 -6.66 -7.77
CA HIS A 124 23.82 -6.64 -6.57
C HIS A 124 22.56 -5.77 -6.66
N PHE A 125 22.61 -4.60 -7.31
CA PHE A 125 21.45 -3.73 -7.44
C PHE A 125 20.34 -4.42 -8.23
N ARG A 126 20.65 -4.89 -9.44
CA ARG A 126 19.70 -5.60 -10.30
C ARG A 126 19.16 -6.88 -9.63
N ILE A 127 20.04 -7.64 -8.97
CA ILE A 127 19.63 -8.85 -8.23
C ILE A 127 18.66 -8.48 -7.10
N ASN A 128 18.99 -7.48 -6.28
CA ASN A 128 18.17 -7.10 -5.13
C ASN A 128 16.79 -6.57 -5.53
N ILE A 129 16.68 -5.78 -6.61
CA ILE A 129 15.37 -5.35 -7.12
C ILE A 129 14.54 -6.55 -7.58
N ASN A 130 15.14 -7.49 -8.30
CA ASN A 130 14.45 -8.70 -8.74
C ASN A 130 14.00 -9.56 -7.55
N LEU A 131 14.84 -9.72 -6.52
CA LEU A 131 14.48 -10.44 -5.29
C LEU A 131 13.33 -9.74 -4.55
N GLY A 132 13.35 -8.40 -4.48
CA GLY A 132 12.25 -7.62 -3.92
C GLY A 132 10.94 -7.81 -4.67
N TRP A 133 10.99 -7.80 -6.00
CA TRP A 133 9.83 -8.06 -6.87
C TRP A 133 9.30 -9.49 -6.69
N GLN A 134 10.19 -10.48 -6.70
CA GLN A 134 9.82 -11.89 -6.50
C GLN A 134 9.14 -12.09 -5.15
N LYS A 135 9.67 -11.48 -4.08
CA LYS A 135 9.08 -11.60 -2.75
C LYS A 135 7.72 -10.92 -2.66
N LEU A 136 7.55 -9.76 -3.31
CA LEU A 136 6.25 -9.08 -3.36
C LEU A 136 5.22 -9.89 -4.16
N ASN A 137 5.63 -10.46 -5.28
CA ASN A 137 4.79 -11.33 -6.11
C ASN A 137 4.38 -12.62 -5.38
N GLU A 138 5.29 -13.24 -4.63
CA GLU A 138 4.98 -14.41 -3.78
C GLU A 138 3.80 -14.11 -2.83
N TYR A 139 3.83 -12.96 -2.15
CA TYR A 139 2.71 -12.57 -1.28
C TYR A 139 1.46 -12.17 -2.06
N TYR A 140 1.62 -11.62 -3.27
CA TYR A 140 0.49 -11.29 -4.13
C TYR A 140 -0.27 -12.55 -4.56
N GLU A 141 0.45 -13.62 -4.89
CA GLU A 141 -0.13 -14.93 -5.20
C GLU A 141 -0.90 -15.50 -4.00
N ILE A 142 -0.39 -15.33 -2.77
CA ILE A 142 -1.12 -15.77 -1.55
C ILE A 142 -2.44 -15.00 -1.37
N LEU A 143 -2.54 -13.74 -1.80
CA LEU A 143 -3.82 -13.00 -1.72
C LEU A 143 -4.91 -13.67 -2.57
N SER A 144 -4.53 -14.34 -3.66
CA SER A 144 -5.49 -14.99 -4.55
C SER A 144 -6.14 -16.24 -3.95
N GLU A 145 -5.60 -16.78 -2.85
CA GLU A 145 -6.13 -17.98 -2.19
C GLU A 145 -7.40 -17.70 -1.37
N THR A 146 -7.80 -16.43 -1.19
CA THR A 146 -8.94 -16.04 -0.37
C THR A 146 -9.86 -15.03 -1.05
N PRO A 147 -11.19 -15.16 -0.90
CA PRO A 147 -12.14 -14.19 -1.47
C PRO A 147 -12.06 -12.81 -0.83
N ILE A 148 -11.40 -12.64 0.33
CA ILE A 148 -11.45 -11.43 1.16
C ILE A 148 -11.09 -10.16 0.39
N TYR A 149 -9.94 -10.18 -0.29
CA TYR A 149 -9.43 -9.01 -0.97
C TYR A 149 -10.24 -8.68 -2.23
N TYR A 150 -10.75 -9.71 -2.92
CA TYR A 150 -11.60 -9.56 -4.08
C TYR A 150 -12.98 -9.03 -3.73
N ALA A 151 -13.62 -9.60 -2.71
CA ALA A 151 -14.91 -9.15 -2.23
C ALA A 151 -14.83 -7.70 -1.72
N GLY A 152 -13.79 -7.36 -0.94
CA GLY A 152 -13.59 -5.99 -0.45
C GLY A 152 -13.52 -4.95 -1.57
N LEU A 153 -12.75 -5.24 -2.63
CA LEU A 153 -12.61 -4.31 -3.76
C LEU A 153 -13.82 -4.33 -4.70
N ALA A 154 -14.40 -5.50 -4.98
CA ALA A 154 -15.55 -5.67 -5.86
C ALA A 154 -16.85 -5.09 -5.27
N LEU A 155 -17.00 -5.11 -3.94
CA LEU A 155 -18.16 -4.51 -3.25
C LEU A 155 -17.98 -3.00 -3.01
N HIS A 156 -16.83 -2.42 -3.35
CA HIS A 156 -16.63 -0.98 -3.26
C HIS A 156 -17.31 -0.26 -4.46
N PRO A 157 -18.28 0.63 -4.26
CA PRO A 157 -19.06 1.27 -5.34
C PRO A 157 -18.21 2.09 -6.32
N ALA A 158 -17.10 2.69 -5.86
CA ALA A 158 -16.20 3.43 -6.74
C ALA A 158 -15.29 2.55 -7.62
N TYR A 159 -15.12 1.27 -7.31
CA TYR A 159 -14.17 0.38 -8.01
C TYR A 159 -14.93 -0.73 -8.76
N ARG A 160 -15.65 -1.58 -8.01
CA ARG A 160 -16.45 -2.69 -8.53
C ARG A 160 -15.60 -3.67 -9.36
N TRP A 161 -16.25 -4.54 -10.14
CA TRP A 161 -15.56 -5.45 -11.08
C TRP A 161 -14.76 -4.73 -12.17
N LYS A 162 -15.12 -3.48 -12.48
CA LYS A 162 -14.45 -2.67 -13.50
C LYS A 162 -13.00 -2.35 -13.17
N TRP A 163 -12.66 -2.31 -11.89
CA TRP A 163 -11.27 -2.16 -11.48
C TRP A 163 -10.43 -3.35 -11.97
N PHE A 164 -10.90 -4.58 -11.78
CA PHE A 164 -10.21 -5.79 -12.23
C PHE A 164 -10.13 -5.85 -13.75
N GLU A 165 -11.24 -5.58 -14.43
CA GLU A 165 -11.32 -5.57 -15.91
C GLU A 165 -10.34 -4.56 -16.55
N ARG A 166 -10.00 -3.49 -15.84
CA ARG A 166 -9.04 -2.48 -16.30
C ARG A 166 -7.59 -2.83 -15.96
N ASN A 167 -7.32 -3.40 -14.79
CA ASN A 167 -5.96 -3.64 -14.32
C ASN A 167 -5.43 -5.02 -14.72
N TRP A 168 -6.31 -5.99 -14.99
CA TRP A 168 -5.95 -7.36 -15.37
C TRP A 168 -6.38 -7.68 -16.81
N THR A 169 -6.21 -6.72 -17.73
CA THR A 169 -6.62 -6.87 -19.14
C THR A 169 -5.93 -8.04 -19.85
N ASP A 170 -4.74 -8.40 -19.40
CA ASP A 170 -3.91 -9.50 -19.92
C ASP A 170 -4.18 -10.84 -19.24
N ARG A 171 -5.01 -10.88 -18.17
CA ARG A 171 -5.28 -12.07 -17.34
C ARG A 171 -6.78 -12.25 -17.08
N PRO A 172 -7.60 -12.48 -18.12
CA PRO A 172 -9.04 -12.66 -17.96
C PRO A 172 -9.41 -13.83 -17.04
N GLU A 173 -8.60 -14.89 -17.02
CA GLU A 173 -8.79 -16.05 -16.15
C GLU A 173 -8.75 -15.68 -14.65
N TRP A 174 -7.95 -14.69 -14.26
CA TRP A 174 -7.90 -14.20 -12.87
C TRP A 174 -9.18 -13.47 -12.48
N ILE A 175 -9.77 -12.74 -13.43
CA ILE A 175 -11.05 -12.05 -13.23
C ILE A 175 -12.16 -13.08 -13.02
N ASP A 176 -12.18 -14.13 -13.83
CA ASP A 176 -13.18 -15.20 -13.73
C ASP A 176 -13.04 -15.97 -12.41
N GLU A 177 -11.82 -16.29 -11.99
CA GLU A 177 -11.54 -16.95 -10.71
C GLU A 177 -12.00 -16.09 -9.52
N ALA A 178 -11.66 -14.79 -9.53
CA ALA A 178 -12.11 -13.84 -8.51
C ALA A 178 -13.64 -13.71 -8.47
N LYS A 179 -14.30 -13.61 -9.64
CA LYS A 179 -15.77 -13.57 -9.74
C LYS A 179 -16.40 -14.84 -9.17
N ASN A 180 -15.85 -16.02 -9.47
CA ASN A 180 -16.34 -17.29 -8.94
C ASN A 180 -16.22 -17.36 -7.42
N MET A 181 -15.06 -17.00 -6.86
CA MET A 181 -14.85 -17.00 -5.41
C MET A 181 -15.82 -16.08 -4.67
N VAL A 182 -15.98 -14.83 -5.15
CA VAL A 182 -16.91 -13.88 -4.53
C VAL A 182 -18.36 -14.34 -4.68
N HIS A 183 -18.71 -14.88 -5.85
CA HIS A 183 -20.05 -15.42 -6.11
C HIS A 183 -20.36 -16.64 -5.23
N ASP A 184 -19.40 -17.52 -4.99
CA ASP A 184 -19.59 -18.68 -4.11
C ASP A 184 -19.86 -18.26 -2.67
N VAL A 185 -19.09 -17.31 -2.13
CA VAL A 185 -19.37 -16.72 -0.81
C VAL A 185 -20.77 -16.12 -0.77
N TRP A 186 -21.15 -15.32 -1.76
CA TRP A 186 -22.50 -14.75 -1.85
C TRP A 186 -23.57 -15.85 -1.81
N ARG A 187 -23.43 -16.86 -2.67
CA ARG A 187 -24.41 -17.93 -2.87
C ARG A 187 -24.57 -18.79 -1.62
N PHE A 188 -23.48 -19.19 -0.99
CA PHE A 188 -23.50 -20.18 0.09
C PHE A 188 -23.68 -19.56 1.47
N GLU A 189 -23.27 -18.31 1.70
CA GLU A 189 -23.25 -17.71 3.04
C GLU A 189 -24.27 -16.57 3.23
N TYR A 190 -24.64 -15.85 2.16
CA TYR A 190 -25.41 -14.61 2.27
C TYR A 190 -26.78 -14.64 1.59
N ARG A 191 -26.90 -15.22 0.40
CA ARG A 191 -28.09 -15.13 -0.47
C ARG A 191 -29.40 -15.52 0.22
N GLU A 192 -29.40 -16.59 1.02
CA GLU A 192 -30.60 -17.17 1.65
C GLU A 192 -30.61 -17.05 3.18
N ALA A 193 -29.69 -16.28 3.75
CA ALA A 193 -29.58 -16.18 5.21
C ALA A 193 -30.77 -15.41 5.81
N ALA A 194 -31.46 -16.02 6.77
CA ALA A 194 -32.57 -15.39 7.47
C ALA A 194 -32.09 -14.21 8.33
N LEU A 195 -32.75 -13.05 8.20
CA LEU A 195 -32.46 -11.85 9.00
C LEU A 195 -33.00 -12.02 10.44
N PRO A 196 -32.17 -11.85 11.49
CA PRO A 196 -32.69 -11.56 12.82
C PRO A 196 -33.40 -10.19 12.83
N GLY A 197 -34.52 -10.09 13.55
CA GLY A 197 -35.51 -9.01 13.48
C GLY A 197 -34.95 -7.58 13.41
N GLN A 198 -35.50 -6.79 12.46
CA GLN A 198 -35.18 -5.38 12.25
C GLN A 198 -35.90 -4.50 13.30
N GLU A 199 -35.13 -3.76 14.12
CA GLU A 199 -35.63 -2.56 14.81
C GLU A 199 -35.43 -1.29 13.94
N PRO A 200 -36.33 -0.30 14.02
CA PRO A 200 -36.29 0.92 13.20
C PRO A 200 -35.25 1.95 13.69
N PRO A 201 -34.83 2.91 12.84
CA PRO A 201 -33.52 3.57 12.94
C PRO A 201 -33.51 4.85 13.82
N ALA A 202 -32.37 5.09 14.49
CA ALA A 202 -31.94 6.42 14.92
C ALA A 202 -31.07 7.06 13.81
N VAL A 203 -31.39 8.30 13.45
CA VAL A 203 -30.73 9.05 12.37
C VAL A 203 -29.50 9.78 12.92
N GLU A 204 -28.31 9.47 12.42
CA GLU A 204 -27.10 10.27 12.65
C GLU A 204 -26.65 11.04 11.39
N PRO A 205 -26.10 12.26 11.52
CA PRO A 205 -25.84 13.14 10.40
C PRO A 205 -24.50 12.84 9.68
N VAL A 206 -24.57 12.77 8.35
CA VAL A 206 -23.43 12.60 7.43
C VAL A 206 -22.56 13.86 7.34
N PRO A 207 -21.22 13.78 7.49
CA PRO A 207 -20.35 14.94 7.25
C PRO A 207 -19.97 15.09 5.77
N LYS A 208 -20.12 16.30 5.24
CA LYS A 208 -19.67 16.70 3.89
C LYS A 208 -18.14 16.78 3.81
N GLN A 209 -17.54 16.13 2.81
CA GLN A 209 -16.10 16.18 2.51
C GLN A 209 -15.74 17.19 1.40
N ARG A 210 -14.50 17.73 1.44
CA ARG A 210 -13.88 18.62 0.44
C ARG A 210 -12.38 18.32 0.28
N LYS A 211 -11.87 18.68 -0.91
CA LYS A 211 -10.58 18.36 -1.57
C LYS A 211 -9.29 18.34 -0.71
N THR A 212 -8.42 17.44 -1.15
CA THR A 212 -7.26 16.83 -0.49
C THR A 212 -5.93 17.27 -1.13
N SER A 213 -4.82 17.29 -0.38
CA SER A 213 -3.46 17.26 -0.95
C SER A 213 -2.97 15.81 -0.94
N ASP A 214 -2.49 15.29 -2.07
CA ASP A 214 -2.36 13.85 -2.26
C ASP A 214 -0.91 13.34 -2.12
N ASN A 215 -0.76 12.13 -1.59
CA ASN A 215 0.47 11.35 -1.69
C ASN A 215 0.40 10.42 -2.92
N PRO A 216 1.52 9.87 -3.41
CA PRO A 216 1.54 9.07 -4.65
C PRO A 216 0.60 7.87 -4.65
N PHE A 217 0.43 7.19 -3.51
CA PHE A 217 -0.48 6.05 -3.41
C PHE A 217 -1.96 6.50 -3.45
N GLN A 218 -2.31 7.63 -2.83
CA GLN A 218 -3.65 8.20 -2.95
C GLN A 218 -4.00 8.64 -4.38
N GLU A 219 -3.03 9.20 -5.10
CA GLU A 219 -3.22 9.54 -6.51
C GLU A 219 -3.49 8.28 -7.35
N TYR A 220 -2.74 7.21 -7.09
CA TYR A 220 -2.95 5.90 -7.71
C TYR A 220 -4.38 5.37 -7.45
N LEU A 221 -4.84 5.38 -6.18
CA LEU A 221 -6.20 4.96 -5.83
C LEU A 221 -7.29 5.80 -6.53
N LYS A 222 -7.12 7.13 -6.60
CA LYS A 222 -8.07 8.02 -7.28
C LYS A 222 -8.13 7.78 -8.77
N ARG A 223 -6.99 7.55 -9.43
CA ARG A 223 -6.90 7.19 -10.86
C ARG A 223 -7.68 5.91 -11.18
N ASN A 224 -7.77 5.03 -10.20
CA ASN A 224 -8.41 3.73 -10.31
C ASN A 224 -9.94 3.75 -10.08
N ARG A 225 -10.52 4.88 -9.68
CA ARG A 225 -11.98 5.00 -9.55
C ARG A 225 -12.68 5.00 -10.90
N TYR A 226 -13.85 4.37 -10.94
CA TYR A 226 -14.68 4.28 -12.12
C TYR A 226 -15.55 5.53 -12.34
N THR A 227 -15.83 5.89 -13.60
CA THR A 227 -16.76 6.99 -13.96
C THR A 227 -18.13 6.41 -14.32
N ALA A 228 -19.15 6.63 -13.48
CA ALA A 228 -20.48 6.06 -13.68
C ALA A 228 -21.14 6.54 -15.00
N PRO A 229 -21.83 5.68 -15.77
CA PRO A 229 -22.69 6.10 -16.87
C PRO A 229 -23.99 6.76 -16.34
N GLU A 230 -24.76 7.39 -17.24
CA GLU A 230 -26.11 7.88 -16.92
C GLU A 230 -27.00 6.71 -16.50
N ALA A 231 -27.69 6.86 -15.35
CA ALA A 231 -28.41 5.78 -14.70
C ALA A 231 -29.64 5.31 -15.51
N GLY A 232 -29.81 3.98 -15.60
CA GLY A 232 -31.10 3.37 -15.87
C GLY A 232 -31.87 3.19 -14.55
N HIS A 233 -33.06 3.79 -14.44
CA HIS A 233 -33.93 3.59 -13.29
C HIS A 233 -34.63 2.23 -13.36
N GLY A 234 -34.15 1.25 -12.61
CA GLY A 234 -34.85 -0.03 -12.40
C GLY A 234 -34.90 -0.36 -10.91
N GLY A 235 -36.10 -0.60 -10.37
CA GLY A 235 -36.25 -1.13 -9.01
C GLY A 235 -35.95 -2.64 -8.95
N LEU A 236 -35.51 -3.14 -7.80
CA LEU A 236 -35.43 -4.57 -7.52
C LEU A 236 -36.85 -5.15 -7.49
N THR A 237 -37.09 -6.22 -8.25
CA THR A 237 -38.32 -6.99 -8.09
C THR A 237 -38.15 -8.07 -7.00
N PRO A 238 -39.21 -8.43 -6.25
CA PRO A 238 -39.11 -9.50 -5.25
C PRO A 238 -38.67 -10.83 -5.88
N GLY A 239 -37.54 -11.38 -5.40
CA GLY A 239 -36.98 -12.65 -5.88
C GLY A 239 -35.82 -12.51 -6.89
N GLU A 240 -35.46 -11.29 -7.28
CA GLU A 240 -34.21 -11.04 -8.01
C GLU A 240 -32.99 -11.25 -7.12
N ASP A 241 -31.92 -11.81 -7.69
CA ASP A 241 -30.65 -11.99 -6.99
C ASP A 241 -30.00 -10.61 -6.73
N GLU A 242 -29.86 -10.24 -5.45
CA GLU A 242 -29.35 -8.92 -5.05
C GLU A 242 -27.97 -8.61 -5.61
N HIS A 243 -27.05 -9.61 -5.58
CA HIS A 243 -25.70 -9.46 -6.09
C HIS A 243 -25.73 -9.21 -7.60
N LEU A 244 -26.41 -10.07 -8.37
CA LEU A 244 -26.55 -9.91 -9.83
C LEU A 244 -27.21 -8.58 -10.19
N HIS A 245 -28.27 -8.20 -9.48
CA HIS A 245 -28.94 -6.94 -9.71
C HIS A 245 -28.01 -5.76 -9.42
N TRP A 246 -27.30 -5.76 -8.28
CA TRP A 246 -26.37 -4.69 -7.96
C TRP A 246 -25.26 -4.62 -9.00
N ILE A 247 -24.54 -5.70 -9.32
CA ILE A 247 -23.42 -5.64 -10.29
C ILE A 247 -23.85 -5.14 -11.67
N THR A 248 -25.09 -5.41 -12.08
CA THR A 248 -25.63 -5.00 -13.38
C THR A 248 -26.09 -3.55 -13.37
N GLN A 249 -26.64 -3.07 -12.26
CA GLN A 249 -27.08 -1.69 -12.10
C GLN A 249 -25.96 -0.80 -11.54
N CYS A 250 -25.64 0.28 -12.24
CA CYS A 250 -24.77 1.33 -11.72
C CYS A 250 -25.60 2.60 -11.60
N GLU A 251 -25.71 3.14 -10.38
CA GLU A 251 -26.38 4.41 -10.16
C GLU A 251 -25.41 5.57 -10.45
N SER A 252 -25.97 6.68 -10.93
CA SER A 252 -25.18 7.89 -11.20
C SER A 252 -24.66 8.46 -9.88
N GLY A 253 -23.36 8.31 -9.64
CA GLY A 253 -22.70 8.77 -8.41
C GLY A 253 -21.87 7.70 -7.71
N ASP A 254 -22.11 6.41 -7.98
CA ASP A 254 -21.40 5.29 -7.33
C ASP A 254 -19.87 5.42 -7.47
N GLY A 255 -19.40 5.86 -8.65
CA GLY A 255 -18.00 6.11 -8.97
C GLY A 255 -17.30 7.16 -8.10
N SER A 256 -18.08 8.02 -7.43
CA SER A 256 -17.58 9.12 -6.59
C SER A 256 -17.68 8.86 -5.09
N ILE A 257 -18.18 7.69 -4.69
CA ILE A 257 -18.32 7.33 -3.28
C ILE A 257 -16.95 7.18 -2.62
N ASP A 258 -16.73 7.97 -1.57
CA ASP A 258 -15.54 7.93 -0.72
C ASP A 258 -15.70 6.98 0.47
N ASP A 259 -16.92 6.83 0.99
CA ASP A 259 -17.25 6.01 2.17
C ASP A 259 -18.15 4.84 1.75
N PRO A 260 -17.57 3.66 1.47
CA PRO A 260 -18.34 2.49 1.07
C PRO A 260 -19.20 1.93 2.22
N LEU A 261 -18.80 2.13 3.49
CA LEU A 261 -19.57 1.67 4.64
C LEU A 261 -20.88 2.45 4.78
N ALA A 262 -20.81 3.78 4.64
CA ALA A 262 -22.01 4.63 4.62
C ALA A 262 -22.93 4.28 3.45
N TYR A 263 -22.37 4.01 2.26
CA TYR A 263 -23.13 3.58 1.09
C TYR A 263 -23.92 2.29 1.35
N TRP A 264 -23.25 1.24 1.86
CA TRP A 264 -23.92 -0.05 2.12
C TRP A 264 -24.92 0.03 3.26
N HIS A 265 -24.64 0.86 4.27
CA HIS A 265 -25.61 1.13 5.32
C HIS A 265 -26.87 1.79 4.74
N GLU A 266 -26.76 2.81 3.89
CA GLU A 266 -27.93 3.45 3.25
C GLU A 266 -28.72 2.45 2.39
N LYS A 267 -28.02 1.59 1.65
CA LYS A 267 -28.62 0.62 0.73
C LYS A 267 -29.16 -0.64 1.43
N ARG A 268 -29.01 -0.80 2.74
CA ARG A 268 -29.39 -2.03 3.47
C ARG A 268 -30.85 -2.45 3.36
N PHE A 269 -31.76 -1.51 3.11
CA PHE A 269 -33.18 -1.84 2.88
C PHE A 269 -33.46 -2.28 1.44
N LYS A 270 -32.63 -1.83 0.49
CA LYS A 270 -32.70 -2.22 -0.93
C LYS A 270 -32.01 -3.57 -1.14
N TYR A 271 -30.84 -3.78 -0.51
CA TYR A 271 -30.06 -5.01 -0.59
C TYR A 271 -29.74 -5.56 0.81
N PRO A 272 -30.70 -6.18 1.51
CA PRO A 272 -30.54 -6.62 2.90
C PRO A 272 -29.43 -7.64 3.09
N ASN A 273 -29.31 -8.63 2.21
CA ASN A 273 -28.29 -9.68 2.35
C ASN A 273 -26.93 -9.22 1.80
N LEU A 274 -26.93 -8.50 0.68
CA LEU A 274 -25.68 -8.02 0.07
C LEU A 274 -25.02 -6.92 0.90
N SER A 275 -25.79 -6.04 1.52
CA SER A 275 -25.23 -5.03 2.45
C SER A 275 -24.56 -5.67 3.66
N ARG A 276 -25.09 -6.79 4.17
CA ARG A 276 -24.44 -7.57 5.23
C ARG A 276 -23.10 -8.11 4.77
N MET A 277 -23.06 -8.76 3.60
CA MET A 277 -21.81 -9.25 3.00
C MET A 277 -20.80 -8.11 2.83
N ALA A 278 -21.24 -6.99 2.25
CA ALA A 278 -20.36 -5.86 2.04
C ALA A 278 -19.81 -5.29 3.35
N LEU A 279 -20.65 -5.12 4.38
CA LEU A 279 -20.18 -4.63 5.67
C LEU A 279 -19.22 -5.61 6.35
N ASP A 280 -19.48 -6.91 6.30
CA ASP A 280 -18.60 -7.93 6.87
C ASP A 280 -17.22 -7.89 6.22
N PHE A 281 -17.14 -7.83 4.89
CA PHE A 281 -15.86 -7.79 4.18
C PHE A 281 -15.16 -6.43 4.28
N LEU A 282 -15.88 -5.32 4.08
CA LEU A 282 -15.28 -3.98 4.05
C LEU A 282 -14.75 -3.53 5.42
N THR A 283 -15.21 -4.14 6.52
CA THR A 283 -14.72 -3.83 7.87
C THR A 283 -13.53 -4.69 8.31
N ILE A 284 -13.10 -5.65 7.49
CA ILE A 284 -11.89 -6.45 7.76
C ILE A 284 -10.67 -5.52 7.78
N GLN A 285 -9.91 -5.59 8.87
CA GLN A 285 -8.66 -4.85 8.98
C GLN A 285 -7.55 -5.59 8.21
N PRO A 286 -6.84 -4.94 7.27
CA PRO A 286 -5.81 -5.59 6.48
C PRO A 286 -4.51 -5.84 7.25
N MET A 287 -4.31 -5.22 8.42
CA MET A 287 -3.09 -5.34 9.23
C MET A 287 -3.41 -5.36 10.73
N SER A 288 -2.61 -6.09 11.51
CA SER A 288 -2.64 -6.11 12.98
C SER A 288 -2.12 -4.83 13.65
N ALA A 289 -1.73 -3.83 12.87
CA ALA A 289 -1.03 -2.64 13.34
C ALA A 289 -1.82 -1.81 14.36
N GLU A 290 -3.15 -1.79 14.29
CA GLU A 290 -3.96 -1.12 15.32
C GLU A 290 -3.82 -1.81 16.69
N CYS A 291 -3.95 -3.13 16.72
CA CYS A 291 -3.72 -3.93 17.91
C CYS A 291 -2.30 -3.74 18.44
N GLU A 292 -1.28 -3.74 17.56
CA GLU A 292 0.11 -3.50 17.95
C GLU A 292 0.34 -2.11 18.54
N ARG A 293 -0.32 -1.06 18.03
CA ARG A 293 -0.27 0.29 18.61
C ARG A 293 -0.89 0.32 19.99
N LEU A 294 -2.04 -0.34 20.18
CA LEU A 294 -2.71 -0.45 21.48
C LEU A 294 -1.83 -1.21 22.49
N PHE A 295 -1.26 -2.34 22.09
CA PHE A 295 -0.34 -3.12 22.93
C PHE A 295 0.94 -2.35 23.25
N SER A 296 1.50 -1.62 22.29
CA SER A 296 2.69 -0.79 22.51
C SER A 296 2.41 0.35 23.49
N ALA A 297 1.22 0.99 23.42
CA ALA A 297 0.80 2.00 24.37
C ALA A 297 0.62 1.41 25.79
N ALA A 298 0.05 0.20 25.87
CA ALA A 298 -0.12 -0.54 27.12
C ALA A 298 1.18 -1.22 27.60
N GLY A 299 2.25 -1.24 26.80
CA GLY A 299 3.49 -1.97 27.10
C GLY A 299 4.17 -1.51 28.40
N ARG A 300 3.99 -0.24 28.78
CA ARG A 300 4.47 0.30 30.08
C ARG A 300 3.68 -0.21 31.30
N MET A 301 2.47 -0.74 31.08
CA MET A 301 1.66 -1.35 32.14
C MET A 301 2.01 -2.83 32.35
N VAL A 302 2.57 -3.49 31.33
CA VAL A 302 2.86 -4.94 31.34
C VAL A 302 4.33 -5.25 31.62
N ASN A 303 5.25 -4.38 31.19
CA ASN A 303 6.67 -4.51 31.49
C ASN A 303 7.09 -3.53 32.60
N PRO A 304 7.61 -4.00 33.75
CA PRO A 304 8.19 -3.12 34.74
C PRO A 304 9.40 -2.40 34.13
N LEU A 305 9.51 -1.09 34.38
CA LEU A 305 10.71 -0.33 34.07
C LEU A 305 11.88 -1.00 34.80
N ARG A 306 12.83 -1.56 34.05
CA ARG A 306 14.09 -2.02 34.65
C ARG A 306 14.80 -0.77 35.19
N HIS A 307 14.93 -0.71 36.52
CA HIS A 307 15.68 0.31 37.24
C HIS A 307 17.17 0.26 36.89
#